data_AF-A0A3D1HD78-F1
#
_entry.id   AF-A0A3D1HD78-F1
#
_cell.length_a   1.000
_cell.length_b   1.000
_cell.length_c   1.000
_cell.angle_alpha   90.00
_cell.angle_beta   90.00
_cell.angle_gamma   90.00
#
_symmetry.space_group_name_H-M   'P 1'
#
loop_
_entity.id
_entity.type
_entity.pdbx_description
1 polymer ?
#
loop_
_entity_poly.entity_id
_entity_poly.type
_entity_poly.pdbx_seq_one_letter_code
_entity_poly.pdbx_strand_id
1 'polypeptide(L)'
;MKYFFHAEVEKYTRRLKHMMLLAAMSVFAVCAFCTINIVLNFGSEIVYLLLALIGGFVFLGMVFGFSAVYITEKYKRRHSKYTYFDFFPKGMIFSEYAGEFTRYGEKKILRRLYYIPFEGLISVTRDPKTAPHNLTFTGEIRAYFQESDRLGYHIDEDGNLEFDSAELNIRLYEELPSLVVRDRFGNTKRLEKSVNFYLEQYKNTPEKKPFNISDYVSVRKRVKLHTSNAALESPSYSRKWK
;
A
#
# COMPACT_ATOMS: atom_id res chain seq x y z
N MET A 1 -14.54 13.09 -5.76
CA MET A 1 -14.02 11.96 -4.97
C MET A 1 -12.78 11.40 -5.66
N LYS A 2 -11.90 10.70 -4.94
CA LYS A 2 -10.77 10.01 -5.57
C LYS A 2 -11.15 8.56 -5.80
N TYR A 3 -10.91 8.07 -7.01
CA TYR A 3 -11.09 6.66 -7.37
C TYR A 3 -9.89 5.80 -6.94
N PHE A 4 -8.76 6.44 -6.60
CA PHE A 4 -7.53 5.76 -6.26
C PHE A 4 -6.79 6.43 -5.10
N PHE A 5 -6.33 5.61 -4.16
CA PHE A 5 -5.54 6.04 -3.00
C PHE A 5 -4.26 5.24 -2.91
N HIS A 6 -3.13 5.92 -2.75
CA HIS A 6 -1.86 5.29 -2.40
C HIS A 6 -1.62 5.35 -0.89
N ALA A 7 -0.82 4.41 -0.39
CA ALA A 7 -0.36 4.45 0.98
C ALA A 7 0.34 5.78 1.31
N GLU A 8 0.09 6.29 2.51
CA GLU A 8 0.77 7.46 3.04
C GLU A 8 2.14 7.04 3.60
N VAL A 9 3.20 7.55 2.98
CA VAL A 9 4.57 7.10 3.27
C VAL A 9 5.35 8.08 4.16
N GLU A 10 4.74 9.22 4.51
CA GLU A 10 5.36 10.25 5.35
C GLU A 10 5.74 9.74 6.74
N LYS A 11 4.98 8.78 7.26
CA LYS A 11 5.25 8.11 8.53
C LYS A 11 6.64 7.47 8.58
N TYR A 12 7.10 6.88 7.48
CA TYR A 12 8.44 6.28 7.40
C TYR A 12 9.53 7.35 7.47
N THR A 13 9.34 8.47 6.76
CA THR A 13 10.26 9.62 6.81
C THR A 13 10.34 10.21 8.22
N ARG A 14 9.20 10.35 8.91
CA ARG A 14 9.16 10.88 10.28
C ARG A 14 9.89 9.97 11.26
N ARG A 15 9.67 8.65 11.17
CA ARG A 15 10.38 7.66 11.98
C ARG A 15 11.88 7.65 11.71
N LEU A 16 12.30 7.74 10.44
CA LEU A 16 13.70 7.84 10.06
C LEU A 16 14.36 9.07 10.70
N LYS A 17 13.73 10.24 10.62
CA LYS A 17 14.26 11.47 11.27
C LYS A 17 14.47 11.28 12.76
N HIS A 18 13.53 10.65 13.47
CA HIS A 18 13.67 10.39 14.91
C HIS A 18 14.79 9.40 15.21
N MET A 19 14.91 8.31 14.45
CA MET A 19 15.99 7.33 14.60
C MET A 19 17.37 7.96 14.34
N MET A 20 17.49 8.78 13.30
CA MET A 20 18.73 9.48 12.98
C MET A 20 19.11 10.50 14.05
N LEU A 21 18.13 11.23 14.60
CA LEU A 21 18.38 12.19 15.67
C LEU A 21 18.86 11.48 16.94
N LEU A 22 18.21 10.38 17.33
CA LEU A 22 18.64 9.56 18.48
C LEU A 22 20.06 9.02 18.30
N ALA A 23 20.39 8.51 17.11
CA ALA A 23 21.73 8.01 16.80
C ALA A 23 22.79 9.14 16.78
N ALA A 24 22.45 10.31 16.23
CA ALA A 24 23.36 11.45 16.22
C ALA A 24 23.64 11.97 17.63
N MET A 25 22.61 12.06 18.47
CA MET A 25 22.75 12.50 19.86
C MET A 25 23.60 11.54 20.69
N SER A 26 23.44 10.22 20.51
CA SER A 26 24.25 9.23 21.24
C SER A 26 25.72 9.27 20.81
N VAL A 27 26.00 9.37 19.51
CA VAL A 27 27.37 9.51 19.00
C VAL A 27 28.00 10.81 19.51
N PHE A 28 27.27 11.93 19.47
CA PHE A 28 27.76 13.21 19.96
C PHE A 28 28.10 13.18 21.45
N ALA A 29 27.22 12.60 22.28
CA ALA A 29 27.45 12.50 23.73
C ALA A 29 28.72 11.69 24.05
N VAL A 30 28.92 10.55 23.37
CA VAL A 30 30.13 9.72 23.55
C VAL A 30 31.37 10.48 23.07
N CYS A 31 31.30 11.14 21.91
CA CYS A 31 32.42 11.92 21.39
C CYS A 31 32.82 13.06 22.35
N ALA A 32 31.85 13.80 22.87
CA ALA A 32 32.07 14.89 23.83
C ALA A 32 32.67 14.38 25.14
N PHE A 33 32.17 13.26 25.66
CA PHE A 33 32.71 12.65 26.87
C PHE A 33 34.16 12.19 26.66
N CYS A 34 34.46 11.54 25.54
CA CYS A 34 35.81 11.09 25.23
C CYS A 34 36.77 12.24 24.98
N THR A 35 36.35 13.32 24.30
CA THR A 35 37.22 14.49 24.08
C THR A 35 37.54 15.21 25.39
N ILE A 36 36.58 15.38 26.30
CA ILE A 36 36.85 15.94 27.63
C ILE A 36 37.88 15.10 28.38
N ASN A 37 37.73 13.77 28.37
CA ASN A 37 38.67 12.87 29.03
C ASN A 37 40.07 12.86 28.39
N ILE A 38 40.17 13.05 27.07
CA ILE A 38 41.45 13.20 26.37
C ILE A 38 42.16 14.48 26.82
N VAL A 39 41.44 15.60 26.94
CA VAL A 39 42.01 16.88 27.40
C VAL A 39 42.48 16.78 28.85
N LEU A 40 41.70 16.13 29.72
CA LEU A 40 42.04 15.98 31.15
C LEU A 40 43.21 15.01 31.40
N ASN A 41 43.40 13.99 30.55
CA ASN A 41 44.44 12.96 30.70
C ASN A 41 45.52 13.05 29.61
N PHE A 42 45.80 14.27 29.15
CA PHE A 42 46.74 14.50 28.06
C PHE A 42 48.14 13.97 28.41
N GLY A 43 48.67 13.05 27.60
CA GLY A 43 49.96 12.38 27.83
C GLY A 43 49.87 10.98 28.46
N SER A 44 48.69 10.48 28.79
CA SER A 44 48.47 9.09 29.23
C SER A 44 48.23 8.15 28.05
N GLU A 45 48.58 6.86 28.19
CA GLU A 45 48.25 5.81 27.22
C GLU A 45 46.74 5.65 26.99
N ILE A 46 45.91 6.06 27.94
CA ILE A 46 44.44 6.03 27.86
C ILE A 46 43.91 6.87 26.69
N VAL A 47 44.66 7.90 26.23
CA VAL A 47 44.29 8.75 25.10
C VAL A 47 44.08 7.94 23.81
N TYR A 48 44.94 6.95 23.55
CA TYR A 48 44.81 6.10 22.36
C TYR A 48 43.54 5.24 22.40
N LEU A 49 43.18 4.73 23.57
CA LEU A 49 41.96 3.95 23.77
C LEU A 49 40.70 4.82 23.56
N LEU A 50 40.71 6.05 24.08
CA LEU A 50 39.60 7.00 23.91
C LEU A 50 39.44 7.44 22.45
N LEU A 51 40.54 7.66 21.72
CA LEU A 51 40.51 7.96 20.27
C LEU A 51 39.95 6.78 19.47
N ALA A 52 40.36 5.56 19.79
CA ALA A 52 39.81 4.36 19.17
C ALA A 52 38.31 4.21 19.45
N LEU A 53 37.86 4.55 20.65
CA LEU A 53 36.44 4.52 21.03
C LEU A 53 35.62 5.54 20.24
N ILE A 54 36.12 6.77 20.07
CA ILE A 54 35.49 7.78 19.20
C ILE A 54 35.38 7.24 17.77
N GLY A 55 36.48 6.74 17.21
CA GLY A 55 36.49 6.18 15.85
C GLY A 55 35.48 5.04 15.68
N GLY A 56 35.42 4.12 16.64
CA GLY A 56 34.47 3.01 16.65
C GLY A 56 33.01 3.46 16.71
N PHE A 57 32.67 4.40 17.60
CA PHE A 57 31.30 4.90 17.72
C PHE A 57 30.85 5.70 16.50
N VAL A 58 31.72 6.51 15.91
CA VAL A 58 31.42 7.23 14.66
C VAL A 58 31.18 6.24 13.52
N PHE A 59 32.03 5.22 13.39
CA PHE A 59 31.86 4.17 12.38
C PHE A 59 30.53 3.41 12.55
N LEU A 60 30.21 2.96 13.77
CA LEU A 60 28.94 2.29 14.07
C LEU A 60 27.73 3.19 13.81
N GLY A 61 27.82 4.48 14.16
CA GLY A 61 26.79 5.47 13.89
C GLY A 61 26.52 5.65 12.39
N MET A 62 27.59 5.71 11.57
CA MET A 62 27.47 5.76 10.11
C MET A 62 26.82 4.51 9.54
N VAL A 63 27.30 3.32 9.93
CA VAL A 63 26.73 2.03 9.46
C VAL A 63 25.25 1.93 9.82
N PHE A 64 24.87 2.32 11.04
CA PHE A 64 23.47 2.37 11.47
C PHE A 64 22.66 3.36 10.62
N GLY A 65 23.16 4.58 10.41
CA GLY A 65 22.50 5.60 9.63
C GLY A 65 22.24 5.17 8.18
N PHE A 66 23.27 4.67 7.49
CA PHE A 66 23.12 4.18 6.11
C PHE A 66 22.16 2.99 6.02
N SER A 67 22.24 2.04 6.96
CA SER A 67 21.34 0.89 7.00
C SER A 67 19.88 1.32 7.23
N ALA A 68 19.64 2.24 8.16
CA ALA A 68 18.31 2.77 8.45
C ALA A 68 17.73 3.51 7.24
N VAL A 69 18.51 4.36 6.57
CA VAL A 69 18.09 5.06 5.35
C VAL A 69 17.77 4.06 4.25
N TYR A 70 18.65 3.10 3.99
CA TYR A 70 18.44 2.08 2.96
C TYR A 70 17.16 1.28 3.19
N ILE A 71 16.95 0.79 4.40
CA ILE A 71 15.77 -0.01 4.76
C ILE A 71 14.50 0.83 4.65
N THR A 72 14.50 2.05 5.17
CA THR A 72 13.31 2.92 5.15
C THR A 72 12.95 3.39 3.75
N GLU A 73 13.92 3.74 2.91
CA GLU A 73 13.68 4.04 1.50
C GLU A 73 13.12 2.84 0.75
N LYS A 74 13.68 1.65 1.00
CA LYS A 74 13.19 0.41 0.41
C LYS A 74 11.73 0.17 0.78
N TYR A 75 11.38 0.22 2.09
CA TYR A 75 9.99 0.09 2.53
C TYR A 75 9.09 1.17 1.94
N LYS A 76 9.56 2.42 1.85
CA LYS A 76 8.82 3.53 1.26
C LYS A 76 8.47 3.25 -0.20
N ARG A 77 9.45 2.83 -1.01
CA ARG A 77 9.23 2.48 -2.42
C ARG A 77 8.26 1.29 -2.57
N ARG A 78 8.40 0.26 -1.73
CA ARG A 78 7.54 -0.94 -1.78
C ARG A 78 6.09 -0.62 -1.40
N HIS A 79 5.86 0.03 -0.27
CA HIS A 79 4.51 0.38 0.16
C HIS A 79 3.86 1.41 -0.78
N SER A 80 4.62 2.38 -1.31
CA SER A 80 4.08 3.34 -2.28
C SER A 80 3.58 2.66 -3.57
N LYS A 81 4.27 1.61 -4.04
CA LYS A 81 3.92 0.91 -5.28
C LYS A 81 2.81 -0.12 -5.06
N TYR A 82 2.90 -0.93 -3.99
CA TYR A 82 2.07 -2.13 -3.82
C TYR A 82 0.95 -2.00 -2.79
N THR A 83 0.96 -0.96 -1.95
CA THR A 83 -0.14 -0.69 -1.03
C THR A 83 -1.02 0.43 -1.57
N TYR A 84 -2.23 0.10 -1.98
CA TYR A 84 -3.17 1.03 -2.59
C TYR A 84 -4.63 0.60 -2.39
N PHE A 85 -5.54 1.53 -2.64
CA PHE A 85 -6.98 1.33 -2.64
C PHE A 85 -7.55 1.80 -3.96
N ASP A 86 -8.36 0.96 -4.61
CA ASP A 86 -8.92 1.20 -5.94
C ASP A 86 -10.43 0.98 -5.93
N PHE A 87 -11.18 1.88 -6.55
CA PHE A 87 -12.65 1.83 -6.64
C PHE A 87 -13.09 1.57 -8.07
N PHE A 88 -14.10 0.72 -8.23
CA PHE A 88 -14.68 0.37 -9.53
C PHE A 88 -16.20 0.19 -9.40
N PRO A 89 -16.94 0.08 -10.53
CA PRO A 89 -18.39 0.16 -10.49
C PRO A 89 -19.08 -0.83 -9.55
N LYS A 90 -18.58 -2.07 -9.45
CA LYS A 90 -19.19 -3.14 -8.65
C LYS A 90 -18.48 -3.44 -7.32
N GLY A 91 -17.40 -2.74 -7.00
CA GLY A 91 -16.67 -2.99 -5.77
C GLY A 91 -15.40 -2.18 -5.61
N MET A 92 -14.52 -2.66 -4.75
CA MET A 92 -13.23 -2.04 -4.48
C MET A 92 -12.15 -3.08 -4.24
N ILE A 93 -10.90 -2.68 -4.46
CA ILE A 93 -9.71 -3.49 -4.20
C ILE A 93 -8.81 -2.76 -3.22
N PHE A 94 -8.43 -3.46 -2.17
CA PHE A 94 -7.35 -3.07 -1.29
C PHE A 94 -6.16 -3.99 -1.51
N SER A 95 -5.04 -3.45 -1.97
CA SER A 95 -3.78 -4.20 -2.04
C SER A 95 -2.86 -3.76 -0.91
N GLU A 96 -2.21 -4.73 -0.27
CA GLU A 96 -1.20 -4.53 0.75
C GLU A 96 0.08 -5.30 0.41
N TYR A 97 1.22 -4.60 0.48
CA TYR A 97 2.53 -5.23 0.46
C TYR A 97 2.72 -6.15 1.68
N ALA A 98 2.96 -7.43 1.43
CA ALA A 98 3.07 -8.47 2.46
C ALA A 98 4.50 -9.01 2.63
N GLY A 99 5.44 -8.60 1.78
CA GLY A 99 6.85 -8.96 1.91
C GLY A 99 7.53 -9.17 0.56
N GLU A 100 8.80 -9.57 0.62
CA GLU A 100 9.56 -10.00 -0.54
C GLU A 100 10.38 -11.23 -0.16
N PHE A 101 10.55 -12.15 -1.10
CA PHE A 101 11.40 -13.33 -0.97
C PHE A 101 12.23 -13.50 -2.23
N THR A 102 13.36 -14.20 -2.10
CA THR A 102 14.22 -14.49 -3.25
C THR A 102 14.06 -15.95 -3.61
N ARG A 103 13.71 -16.24 -4.86
CA ARG A 103 13.57 -17.60 -5.39
C ARG A 103 14.34 -17.69 -6.71
N TYR A 104 15.28 -18.62 -6.79
CA TYR A 104 16.16 -18.80 -7.96
C TYR A 104 16.88 -17.51 -8.42
N GLY A 105 17.33 -16.68 -7.47
CA GLY A 105 17.99 -15.40 -7.77
C GLY A 105 17.04 -14.25 -8.15
N GLU A 106 15.76 -14.53 -8.39
CA GLU A 106 14.74 -13.51 -8.64
C GLU A 106 14.09 -13.05 -7.33
N LYS A 107 13.97 -11.74 -7.15
CA LYS A 107 13.23 -11.14 -6.04
C LYS A 107 11.75 -11.11 -6.40
N LYS A 108 10.96 -11.94 -5.74
CA LYS A 108 9.49 -11.98 -5.86
C LYS A 108 8.85 -11.19 -4.73
N ILE A 109 7.79 -10.47 -5.07
CA ILE A 109 7.07 -9.57 -4.16
C ILE A 109 5.74 -10.20 -3.81
N LEU A 110 5.46 -10.34 -2.52
CA LEU A 110 4.20 -10.86 -2.02
C LEU A 110 3.24 -9.72 -1.72
N ARG A 111 1.99 -9.91 -2.11
CA ARG A 111 0.91 -8.97 -1.80
C ARG A 111 -0.29 -9.73 -1.26
N ARG A 112 -1.00 -9.07 -0.36
CA ARG A 112 -2.36 -9.43 0.05
C ARG A 112 -3.31 -8.51 -0.69
N LEU A 113 -4.12 -9.07 -1.56
CA LEU A 113 -5.11 -8.32 -2.32
C LEU A 113 -6.49 -8.71 -1.80
N TYR A 114 -7.30 -7.73 -1.45
CA TYR A 114 -8.64 -7.91 -0.93
C TYR A 114 -9.61 -7.31 -1.92
N TYR A 115 -10.49 -8.14 -2.45
CA TYR A 115 -11.62 -7.71 -3.24
C TYR A 115 -12.85 -7.61 -2.35
N ILE A 116 -13.47 -6.44 -2.34
CA ILE A 116 -14.66 -6.14 -1.54
C ILE A 116 -15.78 -5.76 -2.53
N PRO A 117 -16.70 -6.68 -2.83
CA PRO A 117 -17.87 -6.39 -3.67
C PRO A 117 -18.83 -5.45 -2.93
N PHE A 118 -19.47 -4.53 -3.66
CA PHE A 118 -20.47 -3.64 -3.06
C PHE A 118 -21.77 -4.37 -2.70
N GLU A 119 -22.10 -5.44 -3.43
CA GLU A 119 -23.29 -6.26 -3.21
C GLU A 119 -23.31 -6.91 -1.82
N GLY A 120 -22.18 -7.50 -1.41
CA GLY A 120 -22.02 -8.17 -0.12
C GLY A 120 -21.51 -7.28 1.02
N LEU A 121 -21.48 -5.96 0.84
CA LEU A 121 -20.95 -5.04 1.85
C LEU A 121 -22.02 -4.67 2.89
N ILE A 122 -21.81 -5.07 4.15
CA ILE A 122 -22.75 -4.85 5.26
C ILE A 122 -22.52 -3.46 5.86
N SER A 123 -21.29 -3.17 6.31
CA SER A 123 -20.98 -1.88 6.92
C SER A 123 -19.52 -1.48 6.77
N VAL A 124 -19.32 -0.16 6.81
CA VAL A 124 -18.03 0.51 6.80
C VAL A 124 -17.96 1.35 8.06
N THR A 125 -17.10 0.96 9.00
CA THR A 125 -17.00 1.61 10.30
C THR A 125 -15.63 2.24 10.48
N ARG A 126 -15.64 3.48 10.95
CA ARG A 126 -14.45 4.20 11.39
C ARG A 126 -14.66 4.61 12.83
N ASP A 127 -13.72 4.26 13.71
CA ASP A 127 -13.74 4.69 15.09
C ASP A 127 -12.89 5.96 15.27
N PRO A 128 -13.48 7.17 15.29
CA PRO A 128 -12.71 8.41 15.36
C PRO A 128 -12.01 8.62 16.71
N LYS A 129 -12.50 7.97 17.78
CA LYS A 129 -11.98 8.15 19.15
C LYS A 129 -10.83 7.20 19.50
N THR A 130 -10.93 5.93 19.13
CA THR A 130 -9.96 4.88 19.49
C THR A 130 -8.97 4.60 18.37
N ALA A 131 -9.39 4.68 17.10
CA ALA A 131 -8.56 4.32 15.96
C ALA A 131 -8.86 5.16 14.70
N PRO A 132 -8.55 6.47 14.72
CA PRO A 132 -8.93 7.41 13.64
C PRO A 132 -8.28 7.11 12.27
N HIS A 133 -7.26 6.26 12.27
CA HIS A 133 -6.49 5.80 11.10
C HIS A 133 -6.87 4.39 10.63
N ASN A 134 -7.81 3.75 11.30
CA ASN A 134 -8.32 2.44 10.91
C ASN A 134 -9.64 2.60 10.16
N LEU A 135 -9.90 1.69 9.24
CA LEU A 135 -11.19 1.54 8.60
C LEU A 135 -11.54 0.06 8.57
N THR A 136 -12.71 -0.28 9.07
CA THR A 136 -13.20 -1.65 9.13
C THR A 136 -14.30 -1.84 8.11
N PHE A 137 -14.13 -2.84 7.26
CA PHE A 137 -15.14 -3.31 6.32
C PHE A 137 -15.71 -4.62 6.86
N THR A 138 -17.03 -4.76 6.82
CA THR A 138 -17.72 -6.03 7.14
C THR A 138 -18.58 -6.44 5.96
N GLY A 139 -18.52 -7.71 5.58
CA GLY A 139 -19.18 -8.23 4.39
C GLY A 139 -18.48 -9.44 3.79
N GLU A 140 -18.80 -9.75 2.54
CA GLU A 140 -18.23 -10.88 1.79
C GLU A 140 -16.92 -10.49 1.10
N ILE A 141 -15.82 -10.45 1.86
CA ILE A 141 -14.52 -10.00 1.36
C ILE A 141 -13.73 -11.19 0.84
N ARG A 142 -13.20 -11.10 -0.38
CA ARG A 142 -12.32 -12.13 -0.95
C ARG A 142 -10.86 -11.72 -0.79
N ALA A 143 -10.07 -12.53 -0.11
CA ALA A 143 -8.66 -12.29 0.13
C ALA A 143 -7.79 -13.22 -0.73
N TYR A 144 -6.79 -12.63 -1.37
CA TYR A 144 -5.83 -13.29 -2.24
C TYR A 144 -4.42 -13.05 -1.69
N PHE A 145 -3.65 -14.11 -1.52
CA PHE A 145 -2.26 -14.01 -1.06
C PHE A 145 -1.32 -14.69 -2.05
N GLN A 146 -0.64 -13.88 -2.87
CA GLN A 146 0.24 -14.43 -3.90
C GLN A 146 1.31 -13.43 -4.36
N GLU A 147 2.15 -13.89 -5.29
CA GLU A 147 3.14 -13.07 -5.98
C GLU A 147 2.46 -11.94 -6.76
N SER A 148 3.05 -10.75 -6.72
CA SER A 148 2.56 -9.54 -7.39
C SER A 148 2.28 -9.76 -8.88
N ASP A 149 3.12 -10.56 -9.54
CA ASP A 149 3.04 -10.84 -10.98
C ASP A 149 1.77 -11.61 -11.35
N ARG A 150 1.25 -12.43 -10.42
CA ARG A 150 0.05 -13.26 -10.63
C ARG A 150 -1.25 -12.54 -10.28
N LEU A 151 -1.16 -11.53 -9.42
CA LEU A 151 -2.28 -10.71 -8.94
C LEU A 151 -2.59 -9.52 -9.88
N GLY A 152 -2.26 -9.65 -11.16
CA GLY A 152 -2.74 -8.74 -12.21
C GLY A 152 -4.24 -8.92 -12.41
N TYR A 153 -4.97 -7.81 -12.52
CA TYR A 153 -6.41 -7.83 -12.74
C TYR A 153 -6.83 -6.74 -13.71
N HIS A 154 -7.99 -6.97 -14.32
CA HIS A 154 -8.69 -6.03 -15.17
C HIS A 154 -10.17 -5.97 -14.79
N ILE A 155 -10.80 -4.87 -15.20
CA ILE A 155 -12.24 -4.68 -15.03
C ILE A 155 -12.90 -4.82 -16.40
N ASP A 156 -13.88 -5.70 -16.49
CA ASP A 156 -14.61 -5.98 -17.72
C ASP A 156 -15.58 -4.85 -18.08
N GLU A 157 -16.11 -4.90 -19.31
CA GLU A 157 -17.18 -3.99 -19.78
C GLU A 157 -18.42 -4.04 -18.88
N ASP A 158 -18.64 -5.16 -18.19
CA ASP A 158 -19.70 -5.35 -17.21
C ASP A 158 -19.36 -4.85 -15.79
N GLY A 159 -18.16 -4.31 -15.59
CA GLY A 159 -17.68 -3.82 -14.30
C GLY A 159 -17.26 -4.92 -13.32
N ASN A 160 -17.16 -6.17 -13.78
CA ASN A 160 -16.71 -7.30 -12.99
C ASN A 160 -15.18 -7.30 -12.89
N LEU A 161 -14.66 -7.83 -11.78
CA LEU A 161 -13.24 -8.04 -11.59
C LEU A 161 -12.83 -9.37 -12.21
N GLU A 162 -11.87 -9.35 -13.14
CA GLU A 162 -11.22 -10.54 -13.67
C GLU A 162 -9.72 -10.50 -13.43
N PHE A 163 -9.18 -11.56 -12.85
CA PHE A 163 -7.73 -11.73 -12.73
C PHE A 163 -7.15 -12.29 -14.02
N ASP A 164 -5.92 -11.86 -14.34
CA ASP A 164 -5.15 -12.39 -15.48
C ASP A 164 -4.85 -13.90 -15.29
N SER A 165 -4.81 -14.37 -14.05
CA SER A 165 -4.66 -15.78 -13.71
C SER A 165 -6.02 -16.43 -13.49
N ALA A 166 -6.43 -17.34 -14.40
CA ALA A 166 -7.73 -18.01 -14.34
C ALA A 166 -8.01 -18.74 -13.01
N GLU A 167 -6.97 -19.26 -12.35
CA GLU A 167 -7.09 -19.97 -11.08
C GLU A 167 -7.64 -19.07 -9.94
N LEU A 168 -7.31 -17.77 -9.97
CA LEU A 168 -7.77 -16.77 -9.00
C LEU A 168 -9.26 -16.44 -9.16
N ASN A 169 -9.80 -16.55 -10.38
CA ASN A 169 -11.22 -16.31 -10.65
C ASN A 169 -12.10 -17.47 -10.13
N ILE A 170 -11.55 -18.68 -9.98
CA ILE A 170 -12.34 -19.88 -9.71
C ILE A 170 -12.38 -20.20 -8.21
N ARG A 171 -11.24 -20.43 -7.56
CA ARG A 171 -11.21 -21.03 -6.19
C ARG A 171 -10.05 -20.61 -5.29
N LEU A 172 -9.09 -19.80 -5.75
CA LEU A 172 -7.91 -19.42 -4.95
C LEU A 172 -8.11 -18.15 -4.12
N TYR A 173 -9.25 -18.03 -3.44
CA TYR A 173 -9.50 -16.93 -2.50
C TYR A 173 -10.00 -17.43 -1.15
N GLU A 174 -9.64 -16.70 -0.10
CA GLU A 174 -10.15 -16.89 1.25
C GLU A 174 -11.28 -15.88 1.50
N GLU A 175 -12.43 -16.35 1.97
CA GLU A 175 -13.53 -15.47 2.36
C GLU A 175 -13.31 -14.95 3.78
N LEU A 176 -13.31 -13.63 3.93
CA LEU A 176 -13.15 -12.94 5.20
C LEU A 176 -14.44 -12.16 5.52
N PRO A 177 -15.03 -12.37 6.72
CA PRO A 177 -16.23 -11.63 7.13
C PRO A 177 -15.94 -10.17 7.47
N SER A 178 -14.68 -9.86 7.81
CA SER A 178 -14.24 -8.51 8.13
C SER A 178 -12.80 -8.25 7.74
N LEU A 179 -12.52 -7.01 7.34
CA LEU A 179 -11.19 -6.52 7.01
C LEU A 179 -10.93 -5.21 7.74
N VAL A 180 -9.81 -5.14 8.45
CA VAL A 180 -9.35 -3.90 9.09
C VAL A 180 -8.16 -3.34 8.32
N VAL A 181 -8.37 -2.23 7.64
CA VAL A 181 -7.30 -1.45 7.00
C VAL A 181 -6.62 -0.60 8.06
N ARG A 182 -5.41 -1.00 8.48
CA ARG A 182 -4.68 -0.39 9.60
C ARG A 182 -3.64 0.63 9.14
N ASP A 183 -3.84 1.90 9.46
CA ASP A 183 -2.81 2.96 9.44
C ASP A 183 -1.88 2.97 8.21
N ARG A 184 -2.47 2.70 7.03
CA ARG A 184 -1.78 2.71 5.73
C ARG A 184 -2.05 3.98 4.92
N PHE A 185 -3.19 4.62 5.13
CA PHE A 185 -3.68 5.74 4.33
C PHE A 185 -3.83 7.04 5.15
N GLY A 186 -3.19 7.10 6.32
CA GLY A 186 -3.29 8.23 7.25
C GLY A 186 -4.72 8.46 7.72
N ASN A 187 -5.27 9.65 7.48
CA ASN A 187 -6.63 9.97 7.90
C ASN A 187 -7.67 9.31 6.98
N THR A 188 -8.30 8.23 7.47
CA THR A 188 -9.25 7.40 6.72
C THR A 188 -10.59 8.10 6.43
N LYS A 189 -10.84 9.32 6.95
CA LYS A 189 -12.07 10.11 6.68
C LYS A 189 -12.33 10.31 5.19
N ARG A 190 -11.29 10.57 4.40
CA ARG A 190 -11.42 10.78 2.94
C ARG A 190 -11.73 9.47 2.21
N LEU A 191 -11.17 8.37 2.71
CA LEU A 191 -11.37 7.04 2.15
C LEU A 191 -12.80 6.58 2.43
N GLU A 192 -13.26 6.69 3.68
CA GLU A 192 -14.65 6.46 4.10
C GLU A 192 -15.67 7.27 3.24
N LYS A 193 -15.43 8.58 3.06
CA LYS A 193 -16.30 9.41 2.22
C LYS A 193 -16.35 8.92 0.76
N SER A 194 -15.23 8.42 0.24
CA SER A 194 -15.17 7.89 -1.12
C SER A 194 -15.88 6.54 -1.22
N VAL A 195 -15.71 5.67 -0.22
CA VAL A 195 -16.45 4.39 -0.13
C VAL A 195 -17.95 4.64 -0.15
N ASN A 196 -18.46 5.51 0.72
CA ASN A 196 -19.90 5.78 0.81
C ASN A 196 -20.44 6.37 -0.49
N PHE A 197 -19.69 7.26 -1.12
CA PHE A 197 -20.06 7.84 -2.42
C PHE A 197 -20.19 6.78 -3.52
N TYR A 198 -19.21 5.88 -3.66
CA TYR A 198 -19.26 4.83 -4.68
C TYR A 198 -20.30 3.75 -4.36
N LEU A 199 -20.54 3.46 -3.07
CA LEU A 199 -21.62 2.58 -2.65
C LEU A 199 -23.01 3.16 -3.01
N GLU A 200 -23.21 4.46 -2.79
CA GLU A 200 -24.44 5.14 -3.21
C GLU A 200 -24.61 5.12 -4.73
N GLN A 201 -23.53 5.35 -5.50
CA GLN A 201 -23.57 5.24 -6.95
C GLN A 201 -23.94 3.83 -7.42
N TYR A 202 -23.39 2.80 -6.78
CA TYR A 202 -23.73 1.41 -7.07
C TYR A 202 -25.22 1.13 -6.83
N LYS A 203 -25.76 1.54 -5.67
CA LYS A 203 -27.17 1.39 -5.32
C LYS A 203 -28.11 2.12 -6.28
N ASN A 204 -27.67 3.25 -6.83
CA ASN A 204 -28.43 4.05 -7.79
C ASN A 204 -28.26 3.57 -9.25
N THR A 205 -27.42 2.56 -9.49
CA THR A 205 -27.22 2.02 -10.83
C THR A 205 -28.44 1.18 -11.20
N PRO A 206 -29.16 1.51 -12.28
CA PRO A 206 -30.34 0.73 -12.69
C PRO A 206 -29.92 -0.69 -13.06
N GLU A 207 -30.68 -1.68 -12.60
CA GLU A 207 -30.46 -3.07 -12.99
C GLU A 207 -30.51 -3.18 -14.52
N LYS A 208 -29.51 -3.86 -15.10
CA LYS A 208 -29.49 -4.11 -16.55
C LYS A 208 -30.75 -4.89 -16.89
N LYS A 209 -31.63 -4.29 -17.72
CA LYS A 209 -32.82 -4.98 -18.22
C LYS A 209 -32.37 -6.30 -18.88
N PRO A 210 -33.07 -7.42 -18.62
CA PRO A 210 -32.76 -8.67 -19.28
C PRO A 210 -32.81 -8.45 -20.80
N PHE A 211 -31.79 -8.94 -21.48
CA PHE A 211 -31.67 -8.78 -22.92
C PHE A 211 -32.85 -9.50 -23.59
N ASN A 212 -33.75 -8.73 -24.20
CA ASN A 212 -34.85 -9.29 -24.98
C ASN A 212 -34.43 -9.32 -26.46
N ILE A 213 -34.40 -10.51 -27.05
CA ILE A 213 -34.02 -10.73 -28.45
C ILE A 213 -34.94 -9.96 -29.40
N SER A 214 -36.21 -9.72 -29.02
CA SER A 214 -37.17 -8.95 -29.83
C SER A 214 -36.79 -7.49 -30.05
N ASP A 215 -35.97 -6.92 -29.16
CA ASP A 215 -35.57 -5.51 -29.20
C ASP A 215 -34.14 -5.34 -29.78
N TYR A 216 -33.53 -6.45 -30.23
CA TYR A 216 -32.17 -6.44 -30.74
C TYR A 216 -32.09 -5.84 -32.14
N VAL A 217 -31.73 -4.56 -32.21
CA VAL A 217 -31.30 -3.91 -33.45
C VAL A 217 -29.78 -4.04 -33.55
N SER A 218 -29.29 -4.67 -34.64
CA SER A 218 -27.86 -4.77 -34.91
C SER A 218 -27.27 -3.38 -35.19
N VAL A 219 -26.78 -2.71 -34.16
CA VAL A 219 -26.04 -1.45 -34.32
C VAL A 219 -24.63 -1.81 -34.77
N ARG A 220 -24.23 -1.33 -35.96
CA ARG A 220 -22.84 -1.44 -36.45
C ARG A 220 -21.92 -0.91 -35.36
N LYS A 221 -21.04 -1.76 -34.81
CA LYS A 221 -20.09 -1.42 -33.75
C LYS A 221 -19.27 -0.20 -34.24
N ARG A 222 -19.59 1.01 -33.77
CA ARG A 222 -18.82 2.20 -34.13
C ARG A 222 -17.40 1.97 -33.64
N VAL A 223 -16.43 2.13 -34.53
CA VAL A 223 -15.01 2.16 -34.16
C VAL A 223 -14.86 3.27 -33.10
N LYS A 224 -14.46 2.91 -31.88
CA LYS A 224 -14.29 3.87 -30.79
C LYS A 224 -13.19 4.85 -31.19
N LEU A 225 -13.52 6.14 -31.25
CA LEU A 225 -12.51 7.19 -31.35
C LEU A 225 -11.77 7.25 -30.02
N HIS A 226 -10.52 6.83 -29.99
CA HIS A 226 -9.65 7.03 -28.84
C HIS A 226 -9.51 8.52 -28.59
N THR A 227 -10.05 8.97 -27.46
CA THR A 227 -9.83 10.35 -27.00
C THR A 227 -8.71 10.33 -25.97
N SER A 228 -7.93 11.41 -25.89
CA SER A 228 -6.82 11.54 -24.94
C SER A 228 -7.23 11.60 -23.46
N ASN A 229 -8.52 11.39 -23.14
CA ASN A 229 -9.09 11.59 -21.82
C ASN A 229 -9.76 10.29 -21.32
N ALA A 230 -9.00 9.51 -20.54
CA ALA A 230 -9.39 8.19 -20.06
C ALA A 230 -10.64 8.15 -19.15
N ALA A 231 -11.15 9.30 -18.71
CA ALA A 231 -12.35 9.40 -17.88
C ALA A 231 -13.66 9.23 -18.67
N LEU A 232 -13.63 9.26 -20.01
CA LEU A 232 -14.80 9.20 -20.90
C LEU A 232 -14.94 7.87 -21.65
N GLU A 233 -13.97 6.96 -21.55
CA GLU A 233 -14.07 5.62 -22.12
C GLU A 233 -14.70 4.66 -21.07
N SER A 234 -15.60 3.77 -21.51
CA SER A 234 -16.10 2.64 -20.71
C SER A 234 -14.91 1.91 -20.05
N PRO A 235 -14.90 1.65 -18.73
CA PRO A 235 -13.67 1.46 -17.97
C PRO A 235 -13.11 0.04 -18.12
N SER A 236 -12.62 -0.31 -19.30
CA SER A 236 -11.73 -1.45 -19.44
C SER A 236 -10.35 -1.00 -18.99
N TYR A 237 -10.09 -1.09 -17.68
CA TYR A 237 -8.80 -0.75 -17.08
C TYR A 237 -8.05 -2.05 -16.76
N SER A 238 -6.89 -2.25 -17.38
CA SER A 238 -6.00 -3.37 -17.06
C SER A 238 -4.84 -2.90 -16.19
N ARG A 239 -4.62 -3.53 -15.03
CA ARG A 239 -3.51 -3.19 -14.15
C ARG A 239 -2.49 -4.30 -14.10
N LYS A 240 -1.44 -4.12 -14.91
CA LYS A 240 -0.30 -5.05 -14.98
C LYS A 240 0.83 -4.55 -14.09
N TRP A 241 1.38 -5.47 -13.31
CA TRP A 241 2.48 -5.22 -12.38
C TRP A 241 3.76 -5.88 -12.90
N LYS A 242 4.17 -5.53 -14.12
CA LYS A 242 5.52 -5.86 -14.61
C LYS A 242 6.55 -4.91 -13.99
#